data_AF-A0A455U5Q2-F1
#
_entry.id   AF-A0A455U5Q2-F1
#
_cell.length_a   1.000
_cell.length_b   1.000
_cell.length_c   1.000
_cell.angle_alpha   90.00
_cell.angle_beta   90.00
_cell.angle_gamma   90.00
#
_symmetry.space_group_name_H-M   'P 1'
#
loop_
_entity.id
_entity.type
_entity.pdbx_description
1 polymer ?
#
loop_
_entity_poly.entity_id
_entity_poly.type
_entity_poly.pdbx_seq_one_letter_code
_entity_poly.pdbx_strand_id
1 'polypeptide(L)'
;MRLPKTPDMWQPELFNAMAARSRPGATFATFTCAGVVKRGLKAAGFSWKKVPGYGRKREMLAGSIETPPADQRRQPTPWYTPPPAAPAKHVAVIGAGLAGSTVAAALARRGIQVTVVEREAPGAGGSGNRQGALYVKLAAETNHQSRVYLAGLLYSQRWLSQQHPPQRPHPLSPCGSPAAWFS
;
A
#
# COMPACT_ATOMS: atom_id res chain seq x y z
N MET A 1 -26.29 -21.60 -12.84
CA MET A 1 -26.10 -20.63 -11.74
C MET A 1 -25.64 -19.30 -12.34
N ARG A 2 -26.54 -18.32 -12.45
CA ARG A 2 -26.27 -17.00 -13.01
C ARG A 2 -25.63 -16.17 -11.89
N LEU A 3 -24.36 -15.77 -12.03
CA LEU A 3 -23.72 -14.86 -11.07
C LEU A 3 -24.60 -13.61 -10.92
N PRO A 4 -24.81 -13.09 -9.70
CA PRO A 4 -25.56 -11.86 -9.51
C PRO A 4 -24.95 -10.76 -10.37
N LYS A 5 -25.79 -10.08 -11.16
CA LYS A 5 -25.37 -8.84 -11.84
C LYS A 5 -25.03 -7.87 -10.71
N THR A 6 -23.80 -7.41 -10.65
CA THR A 6 -23.36 -6.26 -9.84
C THR A 6 -23.15 -5.11 -10.81
N PRO A 7 -24.21 -4.42 -11.27
CA PRO A 7 -24.09 -3.34 -12.24
C PRO A 7 -23.21 -2.22 -11.69
N ASP A 8 -23.32 -1.98 -10.38
CA ASP A 8 -22.64 -0.91 -9.65
C ASP A 8 -21.12 -1.03 -9.64
N MET A 9 -20.58 -2.24 -9.87
CA MET A 9 -19.12 -2.43 -9.90
C MET A 9 -18.50 -1.99 -11.23
N TRP A 10 -19.21 -2.18 -12.35
CA TRP A 10 -18.64 -2.00 -13.70
C TRP A 10 -18.93 -0.63 -14.28
N GLN A 11 -18.45 0.39 -13.58
CA GLN A 11 -18.67 1.80 -13.92
C GLN A 11 -17.50 2.40 -14.71
N PRO A 12 -17.74 3.40 -15.57
CA PRO A 12 -16.69 4.12 -16.30
C PRO A 12 -15.53 4.59 -15.41
N GLU A 13 -15.84 5.07 -14.20
CA GLU A 13 -14.88 5.58 -13.23
C GLU A 13 -13.87 4.51 -12.81
N LEU A 14 -14.32 3.26 -12.65
CA LEU A 14 -13.43 2.15 -12.33
C LEU A 14 -12.46 1.88 -13.48
N PHE A 15 -12.95 1.80 -14.72
CA PHE A 15 -12.10 1.53 -15.89
C PHE A 15 -11.08 2.64 -16.11
N ASN A 16 -11.50 3.90 -15.95
CA ASN A 16 -10.62 5.06 -16.05
C ASN A 16 -9.58 5.07 -14.92
N ALA A 17 -9.97 4.73 -13.69
CA ALA A 17 -9.04 4.59 -12.59
C ALA A 17 -8.04 3.46 -12.84
N MET A 18 -8.46 2.32 -13.40
CA MET A 18 -7.55 1.23 -13.79
C MET A 18 -6.53 1.70 -14.84
N ALA A 19 -6.97 2.39 -15.88
CA ALA A 19 -6.09 2.92 -16.91
C ALA A 19 -5.09 3.93 -16.34
N ALA A 20 -5.55 4.90 -15.53
CA ALA A 20 -4.70 5.92 -14.91
C ALA A 20 -3.70 5.37 -13.87
N ARG A 21 -3.87 4.13 -13.40
CA ARG A 21 -2.93 3.42 -12.50
C ARG A 21 -2.06 2.40 -13.22
N SER A 22 -2.26 2.22 -14.51
CA SER A 22 -1.51 1.25 -15.32
C SER A 22 -0.20 1.87 -15.80
N ARG A 23 0.86 1.06 -15.83
CA ARG A 23 2.08 1.37 -16.57
C ARG A 23 1.90 1.01 -18.05
N PRO A 24 2.70 1.57 -18.98
CA PRO A 24 2.77 1.08 -20.36
C PRO A 24 2.99 -0.43 -20.42
N GLY A 25 2.22 -1.11 -21.26
CA GLY A 25 2.21 -2.58 -21.38
C GLY A 25 1.57 -3.32 -20.20
N ALA A 26 0.91 -2.63 -19.25
CA ALA A 26 0.21 -3.30 -18.16
C ALA A 26 -0.93 -4.18 -18.69
N THR A 27 -1.09 -5.36 -18.11
CA THR A 27 -2.07 -6.35 -18.53
C THR A 27 -3.23 -6.47 -17.54
N PHE A 28 -4.39 -6.87 -18.03
CA PHE A 28 -5.53 -7.27 -17.19
C PHE A 28 -6.09 -8.62 -17.63
N ALA A 29 -6.79 -9.28 -16.72
CA ALA A 29 -7.66 -10.42 -17.02
C ALA A 29 -8.94 -10.33 -16.18
N THR A 30 -10.08 -10.73 -16.75
CA THR A 30 -11.36 -10.77 -16.03
C THR A 30 -12.22 -11.93 -16.49
N PHE A 31 -12.95 -12.52 -15.54
CA PHE A 31 -13.80 -13.69 -15.78
C PHE A 31 -15.04 -13.40 -16.64
N THR A 32 -15.36 -12.13 -16.88
CA THR A 32 -16.61 -11.69 -17.52
C THR A 32 -16.36 -11.19 -18.92
N CYS A 33 -17.18 -11.66 -19.87
CA CYS A 33 -17.21 -11.16 -21.25
C CYS A 33 -18.38 -10.18 -21.49
N ALA A 34 -18.94 -9.62 -20.42
CA ALA A 34 -20.09 -8.71 -20.50
C ALA A 34 -19.80 -7.52 -21.43
N GLY A 35 -20.81 -7.13 -22.22
CA GLY A 35 -20.69 -6.02 -23.19
C GLY A 35 -20.26 -4.70 -22.56
N VAL A 36 -20.79 -4.37 -21.38
CA VAL A 36 -20.44 -3.16 -20.62
C VAL A 36 -18.95 -3.14 -20.25
N VAL A 37 -18.39 -4.28 -19.82
CA VAL A 37 -16.98 -4.40 -19.46
C VAL A 37 -16.07 -4.27 -20.68
N LYS A 38 -16.41 -4.94 -21.78
CA LYS A 38 -15.66 -4.83 -23.05
C LYS A 38 -15.62 -3.39 -23.57
N ARG A 39 -16.76 -2.69 -23.54
CA ARG A 39 -16.86 -1.30 -23.99
C ARG A 39 -16.13 -0.36 -23.03
N GLY A 40 -16.30 -0.53 -21.72
CA GLY A 40 -15.64 0.29 -20.70
C GLY A 40 -14.11 0.18 -20.74
N LEU A 41 -13.58 -1.05 -20.83
CA LEU A 41 -12.14 -1.29 -20.98
C LEU A 41 -11.60 -0.66 -22.27
N LYS A 42 -12.30 -0.85 -23.40
CA LYS A 42 -11.90 -0.23 -24.68
C LYS A 42 -11.92 1.29 -24.60
N ALA A 43 -12.96 1.88 -24.01
CA ALA A 43 -13.09 3.33 -23.84
C ALA A 43 -11.99 3.91 -22.94
N ALA A 44 -11.57 3.17 -21.91
CA ALA A 44 -10.45 3.55 -21.04
C ALA A 44 -9.05 3.35 -21.67
N GLY A 45 -8.97 2.87 -22.92
CA GLY A 45 -7.72 2.71 -23.67
C GLY A 45 -7.11 1.31 -23.64
N PHE A 46 -7.76 0.33 -23.03
CA PHE A 46 -7.29 -1.06 -23.07
C PHE A 46 -7.63 -1.74 -24.40
N SER A 47 -6.65 -2.44 -24.96
CA SER A 47 -6.89 -3.48 -25.96
C SER A 47 -7.26 -4.78 -25.27
N TRP A 48 -8.23 -5.51 -25.80
CA TRP A 48 -8.67 -6.77 -25.21
C TRP A 48 -8.92 -7.84 -26.27
N LYS A 49 -8.75 -9.09 -25.86
CA LYS A 49 -9.11 -10.28 -26.61
C LYS A 49 -9.91 -11.23 -25.73
N LYS A 50 -10.77 -12.01 -26.38
CA LYS A 50 -11.38 -13.17 -25.72
C LYS A 50 -10.33 -14.28 -25.65
N VAL A 51 -10.25 -14.94 -24.51
CA VAL A 51 -9.40 -16.11 -24.30
C VAL A 51 -10.25 -17.24 -23.70
N PRO A 52 -9.81 -18.51 -23.81
CA PRO A 52 -10.52 -19.63 -23.22
C PRO A 52 -10.81 -19.37 -21.74
N GLY A 53 -12.06 -19.57 -21.34
CA GLY A 53 -12.46 -19.41 -19.94
C GLY A 53 -12.00 -20.60 -19.09
N TYR A 54 -12.01 -20.41 -17.78
CA TYR A 54 -11.65 -21.47 -16.83
C TYR A 54 -12.87 -22.27 -16.35
N GLY A 55 -12.71 -23.59 -16.24
CA GLY A 55 -13.75 -24.51 -15.79
C GLY A 55 -14.99 -24.50 -16.69
N ARG A 56 -16.16 -24.18 -16.12
CA ARG A 56 -17.43 -24.15 -16.88
C ARG A 56 -17.61 -22.89 -17.74
N LYS A 57 -16.69 -21.91 -17.67
CA LYS A 57 -16.78 -20.70 -18.49
C LYS A 57 -16.14 -20.93 -19.84
N ARG A 58 -16.91 -20.67 -20.91
CA ARG A 58 -16.41 -20.81 -22.29
C ARG A 58 -15.35 -19.76 -22.62
N GLU A 59 -15.56 -18.52 -22.20
CA GLU A 59 -14.69 -17.41 -22.55
C GLU A 59 -14.46 -16.49 -21.35
N MET A 60 -13.30 -15.85 -21.34
CA MET A 60 -12.95 -14.73 -20.46
C MET A 60 -12.22 -13.65 -21.26
N LEU A 61 -11.93 -12.50 -20.65
CA LEU A 61 -11.19 -11.42 -21.30
C LEU A 61 -9.79 -11.30 -20.74
N ALA A 62 -8.83 -11.04 -21.61
CA ALA A 62 -7.48 -10.62 -21.25
C ALA A 62 -7.03 -9.51 -22.20
N GLY A 63 -6.12 -8.67 -21.76
CA GLY A 63 -5.67 -7.54 -22.58
C GLY A 63 -4.54 -6.74 -21.97
N SER A 64 -4.16 -5.67 -22.65
CA SER A 64 -3.11 -4.75 -22.25
C SER A 64 -3.48 -3.30 -22.55
N ILE A 65 -2.75 -2.38 -21.95
CA ILE A 65 -2.78 -0.95 -22.29
C ILE A 65 -1.36 -0.53 -22.64
N GLU A 66 -1.13 -0.16 -23.91
CA GLU A 66 0.18 0.28 -24.37
C GLU A 66 0.46 1.71 -23.92
N THR A 67 -0.52 2.59 -24.07
CA THR A 67 -0.40 4.03 -23.76
C THR A 67 -1.45 4.42 -22.72
N PRO A 68 -1.19 4.21 -21.42
CA PRO A 68 -2.09 4.65 -20.38
C PRO A 68 -2.18 6.19 -20.33
N PRO A 69 -3.32 6.75 -19.89
CA PRO A 69 -3.45 8.19 -19.71
C PRO A 69 -2.49 8.68 -18.62
N ALA A 70 -2.00 9.91 -18.78
CA ALA A 70 -1.13 10.54 -17.79
C ALA A 70 -1.84 10.67 -16.44
N ASP A 71 -1.14 10.37 -15.34
CA ASP A 71 -1.68 10.49 -13.99
C ASP A 71 -1.70 11.96 -13.53
N GLN A 72 -2.86 12.60 -13.63
CA GLN A 72 -3.02 14.02 -13.32
C GLN A 72 -3.37 14.32 -11.85
N ARG A 73 -3.47 13.31 -10.97
CA ARG A 73 -3.99 13.49 -9.60
C ARG A 73 -3.19 14.47 -8.73
N ARG A 74 -1.93 14.70 -9.06
CA ARG A 74 -1.04 15.62 -8.34
C ARG A 74 -0.91 16.99 -9.02
N GLN A 75 -1.49 17.19 -10.21
CA GLN A 75 -1.45 18.46 -10.91
C GLN A 75 -2.03 19.64 -10.09
N PRO A 76 -3.09 19.48 -9.29
CA PRO A 76 -3.59 20.59 -8.46
C PRO A 76 -2.70 20.91 -7.25
N THR A 77 -1.78 20.01 -6.88
CA THR A 77 -0.92 20.16 -5.69
C THR A 77 0.52 19.71 -5.99
N PRO A 78 1.20 20.36 -6.95
CA PRO A 78 2.53 19.95 -7.40
C PRO A 78 3.57 20.00 -6.27
N TRP A 79 3.40 20.88 -5.28
CA TRP A 79 4.23 21.00 -4.08
C TRP A 79 4.18 19.76 -3.16
N TYR A 80 3.18 18.88 -3.29
CA TYR A 80 3.13 17.59 -2.60
C TYR A 80 3.68 16.43 -3.45
N THR A 81 4.23 16.71 -4.63
CA THR A 81 4.81 15.69 -5.49
C THR A 81 6.20 15.31 -4.95
N PRO A 82 6.41 14.05 -4.52
CA PRO A 82 7.74 13.60 -4.14
C PRO A 82 8.67 13.66 -5.37
N PRO A 83 9.97 13.93 -5.18
CA PRO A 83 10.93 13.88 -6.27
C PRO A 83 10.92 12.49 -6.93
N PRO A 84 11.27 12.39 -8.22
CA PRO A 84 11.41 11.12 -8.90
C PRO A 84 12.31 10.18 -8.10
N ALA A 85 11.90 8.92 -7.95
CA ALA A 85 12.72 7.93 -7.26
C ALA A 85 14.02 7.69 -8.04
N ALA A 86 15.17 7.90 -7.40
CA ALA A 86 16.45 7.54 -7.96
C ALA A 86 16.77 6.07 -7.63
N PRO A 87 17.16 5.23 -8.60
CA PRO A 87 17.60 3.88 -8.31
C PRO A 87 18.90 3.94 -7.49
N ALA A 88 18.89 3.36 -6.29
CA ALA A 88 20.05 3.29 -5.42
C ALA A 88 20.41 1.82 -5.15
N LYS A 89 21.67 1.46 -5.39
CA LYS A 89 22.20 0.13 -4.99
C LYS A 89 22.59 0.10 -3.52
N HIS A 90 22.97 1.25 -2.96
CA HIS A 90 23.43 1.41 -1.59
C HIS A 90 22.89 2.72 -1.00
N VAL A 91 22.35 2.66 0.21
CA VAL A 91 21.79 3.80 0.95
C VAL A 91 22.43 3.91 2.33
N ALA A 92 22.87 5.10 2.72
CA ALA A 92 23.25 5.40 4.09
C ALA A 92 22.04 5.89 4.88
N VAL A 93 21.78 5.28 6.05
CA VAL A 93 20.75 5.70 6.99
C VAL A 93 21.44 6.29 8.21
N ILE A 94 21.19 7.56 8.49
CA ILE A 94 21.77 8.27 9.63
C ILE A 94 20.79 8.19 10.80
N GLY A 95 21.20 7.50 11.87
CA GLY A 95 20.41 7.20 13.06
C GLY A 95 19.93 5.74 13.10
N ALA A 96 20.22 5.05 14.20
CA ALA A 96 19.78 3.69 14.51
C ALA A 96 18.66 3.66 15.56
N GLY A 97 17.79 4.68 15.56
CA GLY A 97 16.53 4.68 16.30
C GLY A 97 15.45 3.83 15.61
N LEU A 98 14.21 3.87 16.12
CA LEU A 98 13.08 3.11 15.56
C LEU A 98 12.83 3.44 14.08
N ALA A 99 12.81 4.73 13.72
CA ALA A 99 12.61 5.19 12.35
C ALA A 99 13.75 4.73 11.42
N GLY A 100 15.01 4.94 11.80
CA GLY A 100 16.16 4.56 10.98
C GLY A 100 16.28 3.04 10.80
N SER A 101 16.09 2.28 11.88
CA SER A 101 16.11 0.82 11.83
C SER A 101 14.99 0.24 10.96
N THR A 102 13.78 0.81 11.03
CA THR A 102 12.65 0.36 10.18
C THR A 102 12.86 0.72 8.71
N VAL A 103 13.43 1.90 8.41
CA VAL A 103 13.84 2.29 7.06
C VAL A 103 14.92 1.35 6.51
N ALA A 104 15.97 1.08 7.29
CA ALA A 104 17.04 0.17 6.91
C ALA A 104 16.52 -1.24 6.61
N ALA A 105 15.66 -1.78 7.47
CA ALA A 105 15.02 -3.07 7.25
C ALA A 105 14.14 -3.09 6.00
N ALA A 106 13.38 -2.01 5.75
CA ALA A 106 12.53 -1.90 4.57
C ALA A 106 13.33 -1.83 3.26
N LEU A 107 14.46 -1.12 3.26
CA LEU A 107 15.37 -1.04 2.11
C LEU A 107 16.07 -2.39 1.87
N ALA A 108 16.61 -3.01 2.92
CA ALA A 108 17.27 -4.31 2.83
C ALA A 108 16.34 -5.41 2.26
N ARG A 109 15.07 -5.45 2.68
CA ARG A 109 14.06 -6.38 2.12
C ARG A 109 13.81 -6.19 0.63
N ARG A 110 14.13 -5.02 0.07
CA ARG A 110 14.03 -4.72 -1.37
C ARG A 110 15.35 -4.98 -2.11
N GLY A 111 16.33 -5.60 -1.47
CA GLY A 111 17.64 -5.92 -2.07
C GLY A 111 18.59 -4.73 -2.17
N ILE A 112 18.30 -3.64 -1.46
CA ILE A 112 19.16 -2.45 -1.43
C ILE A 112 20.17 -2.64 -0.30
N GLN A 113 21.46 -2.43 -0.59
CA GLN A 113 22.49 -2.43 0.46
C GLN A 113 22.28 -1.22 1.37
N VAL A 114 22.47 -1.38 2.68
CA VAL A 114 22.25 -0.29 3.65
C VAL A 114 23.42 -0.21 4.62
N THR A 115 23.95 0.99 4.80
CA THR A 115 24.86 1.31 5.92
C THR A 115 24.08 2.14 6.92
N VAL A 116 23.98 1.67 8.17
CA VAL A 116 23.39 2.46 9.26
C VAL A 116 24.51 3.11 10.05
N VAL A 117 24.45 4.43 10.20
CA VAL A 117 25.42 5.22 10.96
C VAL A 117 24.72 5.74 12.20
N GLU A 118 25.23 5.38 13.38
CA GLU A 118 24.75 5.87 14.67
C GLU A 118 25.94 6.47 15.43
N ARG A 119 25.69 7.54 16.18
CA ARG A 119 26.71 8.25 16.96
C ARG A 119 27.06 7.47 18.23
N GLU A 120 26.05 6.94 18.91
CA GLU A 120 26.22 6.24 20.18
C GLU A 120 25.97 4.74 20.00
N ALA A 121 24.83 4.24 20.48
CA ALA A 121 24.40 2.86 20.31
C ALA A 121 22.98 2.80 19.71
N PRO A 122 22.59 1.69 19.07
CA PRO A 122 21.23 1.52 18.56
C PRO A 122 20.17 1.79 19.63
N GLY A 123 19.22 2.66 19.31
CA GLY A 123 18.17 3.06 20.23
C GLY A 123 18.60 3.97 21.39
N ALA A 124 19.85 4.43 21.49
CA ALA A 124 20.32 5.25 22.62
C ALA A 124 19.57 6.59 22.80
N GLY A 125 18.99 7.15 21.73
CA GLY A 125 18.17 8.36 21.79
C GLY A 125 16.71 8.11 22.24
N GLY A 126 15.77 8.88 21.70
CA GLY A 126 14.33 8.80 22.08
C GLY A 126 13.62 7.47 21.79
N SER A 127 14.33 6.45 21.26
CA SER A 127 13.81 5.09 21.05
C SER A 127 14.24 4.08 22.12
N GLY A 128 15.01 4.49 23.13
CA GLY A 128 15.64 3.58 24.11
C GLY A 128 14.77 3.16 25.28
N ASN A 129 13.50 3.56 25.30
CA ASN A 129 12.59 3.25 26.39
C ASN A 129 12.37 1.73 26.51
N ARG A 130 12.45 1.21 27.74
CA ARG A 130 12.22 -0.23 28.01
C ARG A 130 10.81 -0.68 27.64
N GLN A 131 9.84 0.22 27.74
CA GLN A 131 8.44 0.00 27.37
C GLN A 131 7.89 1.28 26.76
N GLY A 132 7.01 1.14 25.77
CA GLY A 132 6.33 2.27 25.12
C GLY A 132 4.87 1.92 24.85
N ALA A 133 4.00 2.91 24.92
CA ALA A 133 2.60 2.74 24.57
C ALA A 133 2.42 2.89 23.05
N LEU A 134 1.77 1.91 22.42
CA LEU A 134 1.37 1.98 21.02
C LEU A 134 -0.14 2.19 20.92
N TYR A 135 -0.55 3.43 20.68
CA TYR A 135 -1.94 3.83 20.48
C TYR A 135 -2.02 5.03 19.54
N VAL A 136 -3.23 5.42 19.16
CA VAL A 136 -3.46 6.62 18.34
C VAL A 136 -4.49 7.51 19.00
N LYS A 137 -4.29 8.82 18.89
CA LYS A 137 -5.33 9.79 19.21
C LYS A 137 -6.27 9.89 18.01
N LEU A 138 -7.45 9.29 18.13
CA LEU A 138 -8.50 9.44 17.12
C LEU A 138 -9.15 10.82 17.29
N ALA A 139 -9.40 11.49 16.16
CA ALA A 139 -10.19 12.71 16.15
C ALA A 139 -11.67 12.36 16.25
N ALA A 140 -12.48 13.24 16.85
CA ALA A 140 -13.92 13.08 16.95
C ALA A 140 -14.58 12.91 15.56
N GLU A 141 -14.07 13.66 14.58
CA GLU A 141 -14.43 13.50 13.18
C GLU A 141 -13.26 12.93 12.37
N THR A 142 -13.56 12.11 11.36
CA THR A 142 -12.53 11.51 10.52
C THR A 142 -11.90 12.57 9.61
N ASN A 143 -10.58 12.75 9.73
CA ASN A 143 -9.79 13.66 8.92
C ASN A 143 -8.55 12.96 8.37
N HIS A 144 -7.75 13.66 7.56
CA HIS A 144 -6.57 13.05 6.93
C HIS A 144 -5.54 12.55 7.96
N GLN A 145 -5.34 13.27 9.07
CA GLN A 145 -4.42 12.86 10.13
C GLN A 145 -4.91 11.61 10.85
N SER A 146 -6.18 11.56 11.25
CA SER A 146 -6.73 10.39 11.96
C SER A 146 -6.72 9.13 11.09
N ARG A 147 -6.95 9.27 9.78
CA ARG A 147 -6.80 8.16 8.82
C ARG A 147 -5.36 7.65 8.73
N VAL A 148 -4.37 8.56 8.69
CA VAL A 148 -2.94 8.18 8.67
C VAL A 148 -2.54 7.50 9.97
N TYR A 149 -2.95 8.03 11.11
CA TYR A 149 -2.66 7.42 12.42
C TYR A 149 -3.25 6.03 12.54
N LEU A 150 -4.53 5.85 12.24
CA LEU A 150 -5.17 4.54 12.27
C LEU A 150 -4.48 3.55 11.33
N ALA A 151 -4.16 3.95 10.10
CA ALA A 151 -3.42 3.12 9.17
C ALA A 151 -2.04 2.74 9.70
N GLY A 152 -1.33 3.68 10.31
CA GLY A 152 -0.02 3.48 10.94
C GLY A 152 -0.07 2.51 12.12
N LEU A 153 -1.05 2.63 13.01
CA LEU A 153 -1.26 1.71 14.14
C LEU A 153 -1.52 0.29 13.65
N LEU A 154 -2.50 0.13 12.76
CA LEU A 154 -2.87 -1.18 12.23
C LEU A 154 -1.72 -1.83 11.46
N TYR A 155 -0.93 -1.03 10.72
CA TYR A 155 0.29 -1.52 10.07
C TYR A 155 1.33 -1.97 11.08
N SER A 156 1.60 -1.16 12.10
CA SER A 156 2.63 -1.43 13.12
C SER A 156 2.30 -2.69 13.92
N GLN A 157 1.04 -2.88 14.31
CA GLN A 157 0.59 -4.09 14.99
C GLN A 157 0.87 -5.35 14.15
N ARG A 158 0.44 -5.36 12.88
CA ARG A 158 0.71 -6.49 11.97
C ARG A 158 2.20 -6.72 11.75
N TRP A 159 2.96 -5.65 11.55
CA TRP A 159 4.39 -5.74 11.27
C TRP A 159 5.17 -6.29 12.47
N LEU A 160 4.89 -5.80 13.68
CA LEU A 160 5.54 -6.27 14.92
C LEU A 160 5.22 -7.74 15.21
N SER A 161 3.97 -8.17 15.02
CA SER A 161 3.61 -9.59 15.15
C SER A 161 4.36 -10.49 14.16
N GLN A 162 4.67 -10.01 12.96
CA GLN A 162 5.47 -10.76 11.98
C GLN A 162 6.98 -10.78 12.28
N GLN A 163 7.50 -9.82 13.06
CA GLN A 163 8.91 -9.78 13.43
C GLN A 163 9.23 -10.65 14.65
N HIS A 164 8.22 -11.24 15.28
CA HIS A 164 8.39 -11.93 16.55
C HIS A 164 8.90 -13.36 16.36
N PRO A 165 10.09 -13.71 16.87
CA PRO A 165 10.56 -15.09 16.85
C PRO A 165 9.78 -15.92 17.89
N PRO A 166 9.44 -17.18 17.60
CA PRO A 166 8.56 -18.00 18.44
C PRO A 166 9.10 -18.30 19.85
N GLN A 167 10.37 -18.00 20.14
CA GLN A 167 11.04 -18.33 21.40
C GLN A 167 11.25 -17.16 22.37
N ARG A 168 10.63 -16.00 22.13
CA ARG A 168 10.68 -14.85 23.07
C ARG A 168 9.27 -14.50 23.55
N PRO A 169 9.07 -13.88 24.72
CA PRO A 169 7.78 -13.29 25.07
C PRO A 169 7.37 -12.27 24.01
N HIS A 170 6.08 -12.20 23.67
CA HIS A 170 5.58 -11.25 22.66
C HIS A 170 5.85 -9.80 23.15
N PRO A 171 6.54 -8.95 22.37
CA PRO A 171 6.94 -7.61 22.79
C PRO A 171 5.74 -6.66 22.94
N LEU A 172 4.59 -7.04 22.38
CA LEU A 172 3.32 -6.37 22.59
C LEU A 172 2.44 -7.22 23.51
N SER A 173 2.14 -6.70 24.69
CA SER A 173 1.04 -7.19 25.52
C SER A 173 -0.19 -6.34 25.22
N PRO A 174 -1.29 -6.91 24.68
CA PRO A 174 -2.53 -6.18 24.46
C PRO A 174 -3.26 -6.01 25.81
N CYS A 175 -2.73 -5.16 26.68
CA CYS A 175 -3.35 -4.83 27.97
C CYS A 175 -4.44 -3.75 27.87
N GLY A 176 -4.68 -3.22 26.66
CA GLY A 176 -5.49 -2.02 26.46
C GLY A 176 -4.74 -0.77 26.92
N SER A 177 -4.90 0.34 26.21
CA SER A 177 -4.50 1.65 26.76
C SER A 177 -5.68 2.13 27.62
N PRO A 178 -5.52 2.41 28.93
CA PRO A 178 -6.54 3.11 29.67
C PRO A 178 -6.65 4.53 29.10
N ALA A 179 -7.58 4.72 28.17
CA ALA A 179 -7.94 6.01 27.62
C ALA A 179 -8.81 6.75 28.65
N ALA A 180 -8.20 7.24 29.73
CA ALA A 180 -8.86 8.13 30.68
C ALA A 180 -7.84 8.90 31.51
N TRP A 181 -7.33 10.00 30.95
CA TRP A 181 -6.90 11.16 31.73
C TRP A 181 -7.33 12.41 30.95
N PHE A 182 -8.62 12.72 31.03
CA PHE A 182 -9.07 14.10 30.84
C PHE A 182 -8.76 14.81 32.16
N SER A 183 -7.87 15.80 32.13
CA SER A 183 -7.84 16.88 33.13
C SER A 183 -8.81 17.97 32.71
#